data_AF-W2DVP7-F1
#
_entry.id   AF-W2DVP7-F1
#
_cell.length_a   1.000
_cell.length_b   1.000
_cell.length_c   1.000
_cell.angle_alpha   90.00
_cell.angle_beta   90.00
_cell.angle_gamma   90.00
#
_symmetry.space_group_name_H-M   'P 1'
#
loop_
_entity.id
_entity.type
_entity.pdbx_description
1 polymer ?
#
loop_
_entity_poly.entity_id
_entity_poly.type
_entity_poly.pdbx_seq_one_letter_code
_entity_poly.pdbx_strand_id
1 'polypeptide(L)'
;MTNTQGCGYVRLLDKAKVETDSEEPFAVSFNLKPSTLGDKVPIVLLPQEWLAGALPQTQSVKDAALYYFLPHCTEKTNEPNSIGLWQQVYERMGLNLQVQASGCCGMSGTYGHETKNAGTSEVIYKQSWAPLVPLAGYWLTDILAEAK
;
A
#
# COMPACT_ATOMS: atom_id res chain seq x y z
N MET A 1 -9.79 11.03 5.61
CA MET A 1 -9.75 9.62 5.17
C MET A 1 -8.29 9.25 5.06
N THR A 2 -7.78 8.47 6.00
CA THR A 2 -6.35 8.14 6.11
C THR A 2 -5.91 7.25 4.95
N ASN A 3 -4.66 7.42 4.53
CA ASN A 3 -4.01 6.65 3.47
C ASN A 3 -4.08 5.15 3.79
N THR A 4 -4.99 4.43 3.14
CA THR A 4 -5.23 3.00 3.39
C THR A 4 -4.05 2.11 3.02
N GLN A 5 -3.12 2.58 2.18
CA GLN A 5 -1.87 1.87 1.91
C GLN A 5 -0.95 1.80 3.14
N GLY A 6 -0.89 2.88 3.93
CA GLY A 6 -0.14 2.89 5.19
C GLY A 6 -0.68 1.84 6.17
N CYS A 7 -2.00 1.66 6.22
CA CYS A 7 -2.62 0.63 7.06
C CYS A 7 -2.31 -0.80 6.59
N GLY A 8 -2.25 -1.07 5.28
CA GLY A 8 -1.95 -2.40 4.75
C GLY A 8 -0.49 -2.81 4.98
N TYR A 9 0.45 -1.89 4.77
CA TYR A 9 1.88 -2.11 4.99
C TYR A 9 2.20 -2.34 6.48
N VAL A 10 1.68 -1.50 7.38
CA VAL A 10 1.92 -1.59 8.82
C VAL A 10 1.39 -2.93 9.37
N ARG A 11 0.18 -3.34 8.98
CA ARG A 11 -0.39 -4.64 9.39
C ARG A 11 0.42 -5.85 8.92
N LEU A 12 1.07 -5.75 7.75
CA LEU A 12 1.92 -6.82 7.24
C LEU A 12 3.20 -6.96 8.08
N LEU A 13 3.85 -5.83 8.41
CA LEU A 13 5.05 -5.82 9.24
C LEU A 13 4.78 -6.33 10.66
N ASP A 14 3.64 -5.93 11.24
CA ASP A 14 3.19 -6.42 12.55
C ASP A 14 3.05 -7.95 12.56
N LYS A 15 2.48 -8.52 11.49
CA LYS A 15 2.34 -9.98 11.32
C LYS A 15 3.66 -10.67 11.04
N ALA A 16 4.57 -9.99 10.36
CA ALA A 16 5.88 -10.52 10.02
C ALA A 16 6.86 -10.51 11.19
N LYS A 17 6.55 -9.79 12.29
CA LYS A 17 7.50 -9.51 13.39
C LYS A 17 8.85 -9.02 12.87
N VAL A 18 8.82 -8.26 11.79
CA VAL A 18 10.02 -7.66 11.22
C VAL A 18 10.36 -6.48 12.13
N GLU A 19 11.41 -6.63 12.91
CA GLU A 19 11.99 -5.55 13.70
C GLU A 19 12.59 -4.56 12.70
N THR A 20 11.93 -3.41 12.51
CA THR A 20 12.45 -2.33 11.68
C THR A 20 13.55 -1.63 12.48
N ASP A 21 14.77 -2.14 12.37
CA ASP A 21 15.95 -1.60 13.04
C ASP A 21 16.39 -0.29 12.33
N SER A 22 15.55 0.74 12.44
CA SER A 22 15.88 2.11 12.05
C SER A 22 14.86 3.07 12.65
N GLU A 23 15.28 3.81 13.69
CA GLU A 23 14.60 5.03 14.17
C GLU A 23 14.73 6.19 13.16
N GLU A 24 14.48 5.96 11.88
CA GLU A 24 14.43 7.00 10.85
C GLU A 24 13.09 6.91 10.13
N PRO A 25 12.28 7.98 10.13
CA PRO A 25 10.90 7.93 9.71
C PRO A 25 10.83 7.65 8.22
N PHE A 26 10.08 6.60 7.85
CA PHE A 26 9.46 6.37 6.55
C PHE A 26 10.12 7.10 5.38
N ALA A 27 11.06 6.45 4.69
CA ALA A 27 11.46 6.86 3.35
C ALA A 27 10.27 6.64 2.39
N VAL A 28 9.32 7.57 2.43
CA VAL A 28 8.36 7.76 1.36
C VAL A 28 9.08 8.58 0.29
N SER A 29 8.99 8.07 -0.93
CA SER A 29 8.90 8.82 -2.19
C SER A 29 10.09 8.82 -3.16
N PHE A 30 9.71 8.40 -4.36
CA PHE A 30 10.26 8.59 -5.71
C PHE A 30 11.68 8.08 -6.00
N ASN A 31 11.72 7.10 -6.91
CA ASN A 31 12.85 6.87 -7.80
C ASN A 31 12.98 8.08 -8.76
N LEU A 32 13.29 9.26 -8.21
CA LEU A 32 13.71 10.41 -8.99
C LEU A 32 15.09 10.05 -9.51
N LYS A 33 15.15 9.65 -10.78
CA LYS A 33 16.39 9.51 -11.53
C LYS A 33 17.12 10.85 -11.48
N PRO A 34 18.19 11.04 -10.67
CA PRO A 34 18.80 12.34 -10.55
C PRO A 34 19.84 12.45 -11.66
N SER A 35 19.55 13.26 -12.67
CA SER A 35 20.58 13.74 -13.60
C SER A 35 21.47 14.83 -12.98
N THR A 36 21.36 15.10 -11.68
CA THR A 36 22.00 16.24 -11.00
C THR A 36 22.98 15.87 -9.86
N LEU A 37 23.05 14.61 -9.42
CA LEU A 37 23.87 14.20 -8.23
C LEU A 37 25.20 13.49 -8.53
N GLY A 38 25.58 13.31 -9.80
CA GLY A 38 26.83 12.63 -10.18
C GLY A 38 26.86 11.14 -9.81
N ASP A 39 28.02 10.48 -9.92
CA ASP A 39 28.16 9.01 -9.83
C ASP A 39 27.96 8.40 -8.42
N LYS A 40 27.56 9.21 -7.42
CA LYS A 40 27.39 8.80 -6.02
C LYS A 40 25.94 8.92 -5.54
N VAL A 41 24.98 8.49 -6.35
CA VAL A 41 23.57 8.42 -5.94
C VAL A 41 23.32 7.11 -5.19
N PRO A 42 22.82 7.13 -3.94
CA PRO A 42 22.39 5.91 -3.28
C PRO A 42 21.19 5.29 -4.03
N ILE A 43 21.18 3.96 -4.14
CA ILE A 43 20.04 3.24 -4.70
C ILE A 43 18.92 3.29 -3.65
N VAL A 44 17.85 4.00 -3.96
CA VAL A 44 16.65 4.05 -3.13
C VAL A 44 15.61 3.11 -3.73
N LEU A 45 15.23 2.08 -2.95
CA LEU A 45 14.21 1.11 -3.33
C LEU A 45 12.84 1.57 -2.84
N LEU A 46 11.80 1.26 -3.60
CA LEU A 46 10.42 1.35 -3.16
C LEU A 46 10.16 0.29 -2.08
N PRO A 47 9.19 0.51 -1.17
CA PRO A 47 8.90 -0.43 -0.09
C PRO A 47 8.66 -1.86 -0.59
N GLN A 48 7.92 -2.04 -1.68
CA GLN A 48 7.64 -3.34 -2.27
C GLN A 48 8.88 -4.01 -2.87
N GLU A 49 9.81 -3.23 -3.43
CA GLU A 49 11.06 -3.76 -3.99
C GLU A 49 11.98 -4.24 -2.86
N TRP A 50 12.12 -3.44 -1.80
CA TRP A 50 12.90 -3.80 -0.64
C TRP A 50 12.31 -5.02 0.07
N LEU A 51 11.01 -5.04 0.34
CA LEU A 51 10.34 -6.17 1.01
C LEU A 51 10.44 -7.47 0.20
N ALA A 52 10.32 -7.39 -1.12
CA ALA A 52 10.48 -8.56 -1.99
C ALA A 52 11.90 -9.16 -1.90
N GLY A 53 12.92 -8.36 -1.55
CA GLY A 53 14.28 -8.85 -1.31
C GLY A 53 14.53 -9.27 0.13
N ALA A 54 13.99 -8.52 1.10
CA ALA A 54 14.30 -8.64 2.52
C ALA A 54 13.52 -9.76 3.23
N LEU A 55 12.30 -10.07 2.76
CA LEU A 55 11.48 -11.09 3.43
C LEU A 55 11.97 -12.51 3.12
N PRO A 56 12.10 -13.37 4.15
CA PRO A 56 12.44 -14.77 3.97
C PRO A 56 11.35 -15.49 3.19
N GLN A 57 11.73 -16.49 2.40
CA GLN A 57 10.85 -17.15 1.45
C GLN A 57 9.83 -18.12 2.11
N THR A 58 9.93 -18.35 3.41
CA THR A 58 9.24 -19.43 4.14
C THR A 58 8.58 -19.00 5.46
N GLN A 59 8.36 -17.70 5.67
CA GLN A 59 7.68 -17.25 6.88
C GLN A 59 6.18 -17.55 6.76
N SER A 60 5.71 -18.59 7.44
CA SER A 60 4.28 -18.91 7.46
C SER A 60 3.60 -18.18 8.63
N VAL A 61 2.94 -17.07 8.32
CA VAL A 61 1.98 -16.46 9.25
C VAL A 61 0.74 -17.35 9.28
N LYS A 62 0.29 -17.74 10.48
CA LYS A 62 -0.96 -18.50 10.64
C LYS A 62 -2.16 -17.57 10.50
N ASP A 63 -2.45 -17.17 9.27
CA ASP A 63 -3.59 -16.32 8.95
C ASP A 63 -4.17 -16.70 7.60
N ALA A 64 -5.44 -17.14 7.62
CA ALA A 64 -6.18 -17.53 6.43
C ALA A 64 -7.01 -16.38 5.84
N ALA A 65 -6.89 -15.16 6.38
CA ALA A 65 -7.62 -14.00 5.89
C ALA A 65 -7.26 -13.67 4.44
N LEU A 66 -8.27 -13.22 3.70
CA LEU A 66 -8.10 -12.68 2.36
C LEU A 66 -7.85 -11.17 2.45
N TYR A 67 -6.73 -10.73 1.89
CA TYR A 67 -6.35 -9.34 1.86
C TYR A 67 -6.73 -8.73 0.52
N TYR A 68 -7.20 -7.49 0.53
CA TYR A 68 -7.59 -6.78 -0.67
C TYR A 68 -6.64 -5.62 -0.93
N PHE A 69 -6.11 -5.54 -2.14
CA PHE A 69 -5.19 -4.49 -2.55
C PHE A 69 -5.85 -3.56 -3.57
N LEU A 70 -5.89 -2.27 -3.24
CA LEU A 70 -6.33 -1.18 -4.10
C LEU A 70 -5.10 -0.34 -4.50
N PRO A 71 -4.43 -0.64 -5.62
CA PRO A 71 -3.23 0.08 -6.02
C PRO A 71 -3.54 1.53 -6.36
N HIS A 72 -2.74 2.45 -5.82
CA HIS A 72 -2.81 3.87 -6.22
C HIS A 72 -2.23 4.05 -7.63
N CYS A 73 -2.65 5.12 -8.31
CA CYS A 73 -2.17 5.43 -9.67
C CYS A 73 -0.66 5.66 -9.70
N THR A 74 -0.15 6.48 -8.77
CA THR A 74 1.26 6.85 -8.70
C THR A 74 2.17 5.64 -8.54
N GLU A 75 1.72 4.64 -7.79
CA GLU A 75 2.46 3.40 -7.59
C GLU A 75 2.57 2.59 -8.88
N LYS A 76 1.47 2.41 -9.61
CA LYS A 76 1.44 1.70 -10.90
C LYS A 76 2.27 2.40 -11.98
N THR A 77 2.32 3.73 -11.95
CA THR A 77 3.08 4.51 -12.93
C THR A 77 4.56 4.65 -12.58
N ASN A 78 4.90 4.62 -11.30
CA ASN A 78 6.30 4.68 -10.85
C ASN A 78 7.01 3.33 -11.03
N GLU A 79 6.31 2.23 -10.79
CA GLU A 79 6.83 0.88 -10.95
C GLU A 79 5.76 -0.02 -11.61
N PRO A 80 5.88 -0.32 -12.92
CA PRO A 80 4.91 -1.13 -13.65
C PRO A 80 4.68 -2.53 -13.05
N ASN A 81 5.68 -3.09 -12.37
CA ASN A 81 5.58 -4.40 -11.70
C ASN A 81 5.16 -4.28 -10.22
N SER A 82 4.74 -3.11 -9.74
CA SER A 82 4.43 -2.90 -8.32
C SER A 82 3.40 -3.89 -7.78
N ILE A 83 2.35 -4.18 -8.56
CA ILE A 83 1.32 -5.15 -8.18
C ILE A 83 1.93 -6.54 -7.95
N GLY A 84 2.80 -6.99 -8.86
CA GLY A 84 3.47 -8.28 -8.76
C GLY A 84 4.39 -8.37 -7.54
N LEU A 85 5.12 -7.29 -7.24
CA LEU A 85 5.96 -7.21 -6.05
C LEU A 85 5.14 -7.33 -4.76
N TRP A 86 3.98 -6.67 -4.68
CA TRP A 86 3.10 -6.81 -3.51
C TRP A 86 2.52 -8.21 -3.36
N GLN A 87 2.12 -8.85 -4.46
CA GLN A 87 1.66 -10.24 -4.41
C GLN A 87 2.77 -11.18 -3.93
N GLN A 88 3.99 -11.02 -4.46
CA GLN A 88 5.15 -11.80 -4.03
C GLN A 88 5.44 -11.61 -2.54
N VAL A 89 5.37 -10.37 -2.05
CA VAL A 89 5.57 -10.04 -0.64
C VAL A 89 4.57 -10.76 0.25
N TYR A 90 3.28 -10.77 -0.10
CA TYR A 90 2.26 -11.48 0.67
C TYR A 90 2.41 -13.00 0.58
N GLU A 91 2.75 -13.53 -0.61
CA GLU A 91 2.98 -14.96 -0.84
C GLU A 91 4.14 -15.50 0.01
N ARG A 92 5.25 -14.75 0.12
CA ARG A 92 6.40 -15.11 0.99
C ARG A 92 6.03 -15.23 2.47
N MET A 93 4.97 -14.54 2.87
CA MET A 93 4.43 -14.55 4.23
C MET A 93 3.32 -15.62 4.42
N GLY A 94 3.02 -16.39 3.38
CA GLY A 94 1.92 -17.36 3.37
C GLY A 94 0.52 -16.72 3.35
N LEU A 95 0.41 -15.45 2.94
CA LEU A 95 -0.83 -14.69 2.93
C LEU A 95 -1.42 -14.59 1.51
N ASN A 96 -2.74 -14.43 1.42
CA ASN A 96 -3.45 -14.29 0.15
C ASN A 96 -3.80 -12.82 -0.13
N LEU A 97 -3.22 -12.24 -1.19
CA LEU A 97 -3.51 -10.88 -1.64
C LEU A 97 -4.32 -10.86 -2.94
N GLN A 98 -5.56 -10.38 -2.87
CA GLN A 98 -6.42 -10.16 -4.02
C GLN A 98 -6.35 -8.69 -4.47
N VAL A 99 -5.82 -8.49 -5.67
CA VAL A 99 -5.77 -7.18 -6.31
C VAL A 99 -7.16 -6.83 -6.84
N GLN A 100 -7.63 -5.64 -6.48
CA GLN A 100 -8.90 -5.10 -6.96
C GLN A 100 -8.65 -4.20 -8.17
N ALA A 101 -9.54 -4.30 -9.16
CA ALA A 101 -9.50 -3.45 -10.36
C ALA A 101 -9.94 -2.02 -10.01
N SER A 102 -9.03 -1.24 -9.42
CA SER A 102 -9.26 0.15 -9.06
C SER A 102 -8.63 1.14 -10.05
N GLY A 103 -9.36 2.22 -10.28
CA GLY A 103 -8.88 3.45 -10.89
C GLY A 103 -8.31 4.42 -9.85
N CYS A 104 -8.38 5.72 -10.14
CA CYS A 104 -7.86 6.77 -9.26
C CYS A 104 -8.69 6.92 -7.99
N CYS A 105 -8.02 7.13 -6.86
CA CYS A 105 -8.68 7.42 -5.59
C CYS A 105 -9.20 8.87 -5.49
N GLY A 106 -8.79 9.76 -6.39
CA GLY A 106 -9.13 11.20 -6.36
C GLY A 106 -8.27 12.04 -5.41
N MET A 107 -7.33 11.43 -4.67
CA MET A 107 -6.53 12.07 -3.62
C MET A 107 -5.03 12.14 -3.97
N SER A 108 -4.67 12.44 -5.22
CA SER A 108 -3.26 12.52 -5.63
C SER A 108 -2.53 13.66 -4.89
N GLY A 109 -1.73 13.32 -3.89
CA GLY A 109 -1.02 14.30 -3.06
C GLY A 109 -1.99 15.27 -2.36
N THR A 110 -1.75 16.57 -2.48
CA THR A 110 -2.62 17.62 -1.91
C THR A 110 -3.86 17.89 -2.75
N TYR A 111 -3.96 17.37 -3.99
CA TYR A 111 -5.01 17.74 -4.94
C TYR A 111 -6.41 17.64 -4.32
N GLY A 112 -6.74 16.50 -3.71
CA GLY A 112 -8.06 16.29 -3.10
C GLY A 112 -8.27 16.98 -1.75
N HIS A 113 -7.22 17.55 -1.17
CA HIS A 113 -7.30 18.39 0.04
C HIS A 113 -7.53 19.87 -0.28
N GLU A 114 -7.34 20.29 -1.53
CA GLU A 114 -7.63 21.65 -1.96
C GLU A 114 -9.15 21.85 -2.12
N THR A 115 -9.71 22.86 -1.45
CA THR A 115 -11.16 23.13 -1.45
C THR A 115 -11.78 23.20 -2.84
N LYS A 116 -11.06 23.78 -3.81
CA LYS A 116 -11.52 23.89 -5.21
C LYS A 116 -11.67 22.54 -5.92
N ASN A 117 -10.95 21.50 -5.47
CA ASN A 117 -10.93 20.18 -6.10
C ASN A 117 -11.73 19.15 -5.31
N ALA A 118 -12.13 19.45 -4.08
CA ALA A 118 -12.80 18.51 -3.18
C ALA A 118 -14.02 17.83 -3.84
N GLY A 119 -14.87 18.58 -4.54
CA GLY A 119 -16.04 18.03 -5.24
C GLY A 119 -15.65 17.07 -6.37
N THR A 120 -14.63 17.41 -7.17
CA THR A 120 -14.13 16.54 -8.25
C THR A 120 -13.48 15.27 -7.69
N SER A 121 -12.69 15.40 -6.62
CA SER A 121 -12.08 14.27 -5.92
C SER A 121 -13.12 13.31 -5.36
N GLU A 122 -14.22 13.84 -4.80
CA GLU A 122 -15.34 13.02 -4.33
C GLU A 122 -16.00 12.22 -5.46
N VAL A 123 -16.22 12.84 -6.62
CA VAL A 123 -16.79 12.16 -7.80
C VAL A 123 -15.86 11.03 -8.28
N ILE A 124 -14.55 11.30 -8.39
CA ILE A 124 -13.55 10.29 -8.79
C ILE A 124 -13.53 9.12 -7.81
N TYR A 125 -13.52 9.42 -6.50
CA TYR A 125 -13.56 8.39 -5.46
C TYR A 125 -14.82 7.51 -5.59
N LYS A 126 -15.99 8.12 -5.77
CA LYS A 126 -17.28 7.42 -5.92
C LYS A 126 -17.32 6.48 -7.12
N GLN A 127 -16.67 6.86 -8.23
CA GLN A 127 -16.61 6.05 -9.44
C GLN A 127 -15.61 4.89 -9.35
N SER A 128 -14.69 4.91 -8.38
CA SER A 128 -13.57 3.97 -8.36
C SER A 128 -13.44 3.20 -7.05
N TRP A 129 -13.00 3.87 -5.99
CA TRP A 129 -12.66 3.19 -4.73
C TRP A 129 -13.89 2.96 -3.85
N ALA A 130 -14.85 3.88 -3.85
CA ALA A 130 -16.05 3.79 -3.03
C ALA A 130 -16.85 2.48 -3.19
N PRO A 131 -16.99 1.85 -4.38
CA PRO A 131 -17.67 0.56 -4.47
C PRO A 131 -16.82 -0.63 -3.99
N LEU A 132 -15.48 -0.47 -3.92
CA LEU A 132 -14.54 -1.54 -3.58
C LEU A 132 -14.21 -1.58 -2.08
N VAL A 133 -14.24 -0.43 -1.42
CA VAL A 133 -13.98 -0.33 0.03
C VAL A 133 -15.05 -1.05 0.89
N PRO A 134 -16.36 -1.02 0.56
CA PRO A 134 -17.38 -1.81 1.24
C PRO A 134 -17.26 -3.32 0.99
N LEU A 135 -16.56 -3.72 -0.07
CA LEU A 135 -16.24 -5.12 -0.40
C LEU A 135 -14.94 -5.60 0.26
N ALA A 136 -14.12 -4.70 0.82
CA ALA A 136 -13.07 -5.04 1.78
C ALA A 136 -13.69 -5.31 3.16
N GLY A 137 -14.62 -6.26 3.20
CA GLY A 137 -15.50 -6.62 4.31
C GLY A 137 -14.79 -7.24 5.51
N TYR A 138 -13.98 -6.44 6.20
CA TYR A 138 -13.44 -6.72 7.54
C TYR A 138 -13.72 -5.59 8.56
N TRP A 139 -14.49 -4.57 8.19
CA TRP A 139 -14.71 -3.43 9.11
C TRP A 139 -16.03 -3.47 9.89
N LEU A 140 -17.01 -4.28 9.48
CA LEU A 140 -18.32 -4.30 10.16
C LEU A 140 -18.45 -5.42 11.20
N THR A 141 -17.74 -6.54 11.05
CA THR A 141 -17.80 -7.65 12.01
C THR A 141 -16.86 -7.45 13.19
N ASP A 142 -15.70 -6.84 12.99
CA ASP A 142 -14.67 -6.73 14.02
C ASP A 142 -14.98 -5.60 15.03
N ILE A 143 -15.55 -4.48 14.58
CA ILE A 143 -16.03 -3.39 15.46
C ILE A 143 -17.16 -3.85 16.39
N LEU A 144 -18.00 -4.81 15.96
CA LEU A 144 -19.08 -5.35 16.79
C LEU A 144 -18.60 -6.48 17.73
N ALA A 145 -17.46 -7.10 17.44
CA ALA A 145 -16.86 -8.13 18.29
C ALA A 145 -16.05 -7.53 19.46
N GLU A 146 -15.46 -6.34 19.28
CA GLU A 146 -14.69 -5.62 20.30
C GLU A 146 -15.56 -4.66 21.16
N ALA A 147 -16.83 -4.48 20.79
CA ALA A 147 -17.81 -3.68 21.54
C ALA A 147 -18.61 -4.50 22.59
N LYS A 148 -18.08 -5.64 23.04
CA LYS A 148 -18.66 -6.48 24.10
C LYS A 148 -17.64 -6.80 25.18
#